data_AF-A0A8J8WB33-F1
#
_entry.id   AF-A0A8J8WB33-F1
#
_cell.length_a   1.000
_cell.length_b   1.000
_cell.length_c   1.000
_cell.angle_alpha   90.00
_cell.angle_beta   90.00
_cell.angle_gamma   90.00
#
_symmetry.space_group_name_H-M   'P 1'
#
loop_
_entity.id
_entity.type
_entity.pdbx_description
1 polymer ?
#
loop_
_entity_poly.entity_id
_entity_poly.type
_entity_poly.pdbx_seq_one_letter_code
_entity_poly.pdbx_strand_id
1 'polypeptide(L)'
;MTSYYGRAVRGDPKKPYSDTNEMSTAIWASYLHAISTDEEPRHHFCPASADSWCFFRRADFNPDEPRRKHSQKPGYFSKIPKKNRIHITKVYTDLTSRDLLSKCLKGRTQNANESLHSKVWQKVAKHKFAGKCRVNYTLQMVTLEHNIGFHDSYFLGHLGFGMSPSKSSNLVILDKECDRSFRRSSTGTTGQQKRKRKEGKDESAYGAGVF
;
A
#
# COMPACT_ATOMS: atom_id res chain seq x y z
N MET A 1 -11.42 5.26 8.35
CA MET A 1 -11.64 5.37 6.90
C MET A 1 -10.42 4.91 6.11
N THR A 2 -9.23 5.45 6.43
CA THR A 2 -7.98 5.19 5.70
C THR A 2 -7.57 3.72 5.62
N SER A 3 -7.80 2.91 6.65
CA SER A 3 -7.38 1.50 6.64
C SER A 3 -8.22 0.63 5.70
N TYR A 4 -9.55 0.70 5.77
CA TYR A 4 -10.43 -0.11 4.94
C TYR A 4 -10.39 0.31 3.47
N TYR A 5 -10.44 1.62 3.20
CA TYR A 5 -10.33 2.13 1.83
C TYR A 5 -8.98 1.76 1.20
N GLY A 6 -7.87 1.99 1.91
CA GLY A 6 -6.54 1.64 1.41
C GLY A 6 -6.37 0.14 1.17
N ARG A 7 -6.95 -0.71 2.03
CA ARG A 7 -6.98 -2.16 1.83
C ARG A 7 -7.84 -2.55 0.62
N ALA A 8 -8.98 -1.90 0.43
CA ALA A 8 -9.86 -2.13 -0.72
C ALA A 8 -9.17 -1.80 -2.05
N VAL A 9 -8.44 -0.68 -2.12
CA VAL A 9 -7.69 -0.30 -3.34
C VAL A 9 -6.53 -1.26 -3.61
N ARG A 10 -5.76 -1.64 -2.57
CA ARG A 10 -4.61 -2.53 -2.74
C ARG A 10 -4.98 -3.99 -3.01
N GLY A 11 -6.17 -4.42 -2.56
CA GLY A 11 -6.62 -5.80 -2.70
C GLY A 11 -5.77 -6.79 -1.91
N ASP A 12 -5.98 -8.08 -2.18
CA ASP A 12 -5.12 -9.15 -1.68
C ASP A 12 -3.92 -9.32 -2.64
N PRO A 13 -2.66 -9.23 -2.18
CA PRO A 13 -1.50 -9.48 -3.02
C PRO A 13 -1.49 -10.86 -3.69
N LYS A 14 -2.16 -11.86 -3.09
CA LYS A 14 -2.29 -13.22 -3.63
C LYS A 14 -3.41 -13.33 -4.67
N LYS A 15 -4.38 -12.42 -4.62
CA LYS A 15 -5.55 -12.38 -5.50
C LYS A 15 -5.81 -10.93 -5.92
N PRO A 16 -5.01 -10.39 -6.86
CA PRO A 16 -5.25 -9.05 -7.39
C PRO A 16 -6.59 -9.00 -8.10
N TYR A 17 -7.18 -7.81 -8.17
CA TYR A 17 -8.43 -7.61 -8.90
C TYR A 17 -8.23 -7.86 -10.39
N SER A 18 -9.19 -8.57 -10.98
CA SER A 18 -9.23 -8.81 -12.41
C SER A 18 -9.92 -7.67 -13.17
N ASP A 19 -10.87 -7.00 -12.53
CA ASP A 19 -11.65 -5.90 -13.08
C ASP A 19 -11.91 -4.77 -12.07
N THR A 20 -12.11 -3.57 -12.60
CA THR A 20 -12.52 -2.35 -11.89
C THR A 20 -13.80 -2.52 -11.07
N ASN A 21 -14.75 -3.37 -11.50
CA ASN A 21 -15.98 -3.61 -10.75
C ASN A 21 -15.73 -4.33 -9.42
N GLU A 22 -14.80 -5.28 -9.38
CA GLU A 22 -14.42 -5.98 -8.14
C GLU A 22 -13.81 -5.00 -7.13
N MET A 23 -12.90 -4.15 -7.61
CA MET A 23 -12.27 -3.11 -6.80
C MET A 23 -13.29 -2.07 -6.31
N SER A 24 -14.20 -1.63 -7.19
CA SER A 24 -15.29 -0.71 -6.85
C SER A 24 -16.17 -1.30 -5.74
N THR A 25 -16.57 -2.57 -5.88
CA THR A 25 -17.38 -3.29 -4.90
C THR A 25 -16.68 -3.34 -3.54
N ALA A 26 -15.38 -3.64 -3.51
CA ALA A 26 -14.59 -3.64 -2.28
C ALA A 26 -14.48 -2.26 -1.63
N ILE A 27 -14.34 -1.19 -2.44
CA ILE A 27 -14.31 0.20 -1.95
C ILE A 27 -15.69 0.57 -1.36
N TRP A 28 -16.78 0.28 -2.06
CA TRP A 28 -18.13 0.51 -1.57
C TRP A 28 -18.45 -0.29 -0.31
N ALA A 29 -17.95 -1.53 -0.20
CA ALA A 29 -18.07 -2.33 1.01
C ALA A 29 -17.50 -1.60 2.23
N SER A 30 -16.37 -0.87 2.08
CA SER A 30 -15.78 -0.11 3.17
C SER A 30 -16.67 1.05 3.63
N TYR A 31 -17.33 1.75 2.71
CA TYR A 31 -18.26 2.83 3.02
C TYR A 31 -19.52 2.31 3.69
N LEU A 32 -20.17 1.33 3.07
CA LEU A 32 -21.43 0.75 3.55
C LEU A 32 -21.27 0.10 4.92
N HIS A 33 -20.16 -0.61 5.13
CA HIS A 33 -19.80 -1.13 6.45
C HIS A 33 -19.69 -0.01 7.49
N ALA A 34 -19.09 1.12 7.14
CA ALA A 34 -18.85 2.23 8.07
C ALA A 34 -20.13 2.99 8.46
N ILE A 35 -21.12 3.09 7.57
CA ILE A 35 -22.41 3.74 7.84
C ILE A 35 -23.50 2.78 8.37
N SER A 36 -23.20 1.48 8.40
CA SER A 36 -24.12 0.45 8.89
C SER A 36 -24.52 0.71 10.33
N THR A 37 -25.77 0.41 10.67
CA THR A 37 -26.27 0.39 12.05
C THR A 37 -26.85 -0.98 12.38
N ASP A 38 -27.30 -1.17 13.62
CA ASP A 38 -27.97 -2.40 14.03
C ASP A 38 -29.35 -2.53 13.39
N GLU A 39 -30.04 -1.40 13.21
CA GLU A 39 -31.37 -1.31 12.59
C GLU A 39 -31.27 -1.41 11.06
N GLU A 40 -30.19 -0.90 10.47
CA GLU A 40 -29.96 -0.89 9.03
C GLU A 40 -28.59 -1.51 8.69
N PRO A 41 -28.49 -2.86 8.69
CA PRO A 41 -27.24 -3.56 8.40
C PRO A 41 -26.91 -3.50 6.89
N ARG A 42 -25.77 -2.90 6.53
CA ARG A 42 -25.34 -2.70 5.13
C ARG A 42 -24.05 -3.46 4.79
N HIS A 43 -24.06 -4.78 4.94
CA HIS A 43 -22.87 -5.64 4.75
C HIS A 43 -22.86 -6.44 3.43
N HIS A 44 -23.77 -6.14 2.50
CA HIS A 44 -23.96 -6.97 1.31
C HIS A 44 -22.71 -7.05 0.40
N PHE A 45 -21.92 -5.98 0.29
CA PHE A 45 -20.65 -5.98 -0.46
C PHE A 45 -19.43 -6.44 0.34
N CYS A 46 -19.56 -6.70 1.64
CA CYS A 46 -18.45 -7.24 2.43
C CYS A 46 -18.14 -8.68 1.99
N PRO A 47 -16.86 -9.11 2.03
CA PRO A 47 -16.47 -10.48 1.68
C PRO A 47 -17.25 -11.52 2.50
N ALA A 48 -17.78 -12.53 1.83
CA ALA A 48 -18.54 -13.63 2.42
C ALA A 48 -17.58 -14.81 2.70
N SER A 49 -16.83 -14.71 3.79
CA SER A 49 -15.87 -15.74 4.20
C SER A 49 -15.61 -15.74 5.71
N ALA A 50 -15.14 -16.88 6.22
CA ALA A 50 -14.68 -17.03 7.60
C ALA A 50 -13.53 -16.07 7.98
N ASP A 51 -12.70 -15.68 7.01
CA ASP A 51 -11.60 -14.72 7.17
C ASP A 51 -12.00 -13.27 6.87
N SER A 52 -13.30 -13.00 6.68
CA SER A 52 -13.78 -11.68 6.32
C SER A 52 -13.41 -10.66 7.39
N TRP A 53 -12.87 -9.51 6.98
CA TRP A 53 -12.58 -8.41 7.91
C TRP A 53 -13.87 -7.82 8.51
N CYS A 54 -15.03 -8.04 7.87
CA CYS A 54 -16.33 -7.63 8.36
C CYS A 54 -16.84 -8.62 9.41
N PHE A 55 -16.98 -8.17 10.66
CA PHE A 55 -17.47 -9.02 11.76
C PHE A 55 -18.88 -9.57 11.50
N PHE A 56 -19.74 -8.81 10.82
CA PHE A 56 -21.11 -9.22 10.54
C PHE A 56 -21.14 -10.41 9.60
N ARG A 57 -20.42 -10.33 8.46
CA ARG A 57 -20.28 -11.45 7.53
C ARG A 57 -19.53 -12.61 8.15
N ARG A 58 -18.52 -12.35 8.99
CA ARG A 58 -17.75 -13.42 9.64
C ARG A 58 -18.62 -14.32 10.51
N ALA A 59 -19.55 -13.74 11.27
CA ALA A 59 -20.49 -14.50 12.10
C ALA A 59 -21.44 -15.38 11.27
N ASP A 60 -21.69 -15.05 10.00
CA ASP A 60 -22.51 -15.90 9.11
C ASP A 60 -21.75 -17.18 8.68
N PHE A 61 -20.41 -17.20 8.77
CA PHE A 61 -19.57 -18.33 8.33
C PHE A 61 -18.81 -19.04 9.47
N ASN A 62 -18.79 -18.46 10.67
CA ASN A 62 -18.16 -19.04 11.85
C ASN A 62 -19.20 -19.19 12.97
N PRO A 63 -19.65 -20.40 13.32
CA PRO A 63 -20.68 -20.63 14.33
C PRO A 63 -20.25 -20.19 15.74
N ASP A 64 -18.94 -20.17 16.01
CA ASP A 64 -18.38 -19.77 17.31
C ASP A 64 -18.16 -18.25 17.45
N GLU A 65 -18.27 -17.46 16.36
CA GLU A 65 -18.07 -16.02 16.42
C GLU A 65 -19.36 -15.32 16.87
N PRO A 66 -19.35 -14.57 17.99
CA PRO A 66 -20.54 -13.89 18.47
C PRO A 66 -20.98 -12.80 17.49
N ARG A 67 -22.29 -12.71 17.22
CA ARG A 67 -22.86 -11.65 16.38
C ARG A 67 -22.82 -10.31 17.10
N ARG A 68 -21.73 -9.58 16.90
CA ARG A 68 -21.51 -8.26 17.52
C ARG A 68 -22.51 -7.25 16.98
N LYS A 69 -22.81 -6.26 17.81
CA LYS A 69 -23.69 -5.13 17.45
C LYS A 69 -22.87 -3.90 17.10
N HIS A 70 -23.32 -3.12 16.13
CA HIS A 70 -22.75 -1.80 15.78
C HIS A 70 -22.80 -0.82 16.95
N SER A 71 -23.83 -0.91 17.80
CA SER A 71 -23.94 -0.15 19.05
C SER A 71 -22.78 -0.36 20.03
N GLN A 72 -22.14 -1.54 20.01
CA GLN A 72 -21.00 -1.82 20.88
C GLN A 72 -19.72 -1.10 20.44
N LYS A 73 -19.59 -0.76 19.15
CA LYS A 73 -18.46 -0.01 18.59
C LYS A 73 -18.96 0.93 17.49
N PRO A 74 -19.62 2.04 17.84
CA PRO A 74 -20.18 2.95 16.84
C PRO A 74 -19.04 3.58 16.04
N GLY A 75 -19.03 3.30 14.73
CA GLY A 75 -18.13 3.94 13.80
C GLY A 75 -18.32 5.45 13.74
N TYR A 76 -17.31 6.18 13.27
CA TYR A 76 -17.44 7.63 13.09
C TYR A 76 -18.56 8.00 12.10
N PHE A 77 -18.70 7.22 11.02
CA PHE A 77 -19.67 7.49 9.95
C PHE A 77 -21.12 7.22 10.36
N SER A 78 -21.39 6.30 11.29
CA SER A 78 -22.74 6.07 11.79
C SER A 78 -23.27 7.28 12.57
N LYS A 79 -22.40 8.08 13.19
CA LYS A 79 -22.73 9.32 13.91
C LYS A 79 -22.98 10.53 12.99
N ILE A 80 -22.59 10.44 11.72
CA ILE A 80 -22.77 11.56 10.77
C ILE A 80 -24.25 11.63 10.36
N PRO A 81 -24.89 12.82 10.43
CA PRO A 81 -26.26 13.01 9.98
C PRO A 81 -26.45 12.58 8.53
N LYS A 82 -27.61 11.99 8.20
CA LYS A 82 -27.90 11.47 6.86
C LYS A 82 -27.71 12.54 5.76
N LYS A 83 -28.02 13.80 6.04
CA LYS A 83 -27.81 14.94 5.12
C LYS A 83 -26.35 15.08 4.69
N ASN A 84 -25.41 14.93 5.63
CA ASN A 84 -23.98 15.11 5.36
C ASN A 84 -23.35 13.87 4.70
N ARG A 85 -23.99 12.69 4.81
CA ARG A 85 -23.53 11.46 4.15
C ARG A 85 -23.55 11.59 2.63
N ILE A 86 -24.41 12.45 2.06
CA ILE A 86 -24.48 12.71 0.61
C ILE A 86 -23.13 13.18 0.06
N HIS A 87 -22.43 14.08 0.78
CA HIS A 87 -21.11 14.56 0.37
C HIS A 87 -20.06 13.44 0.39
N ILE A 88 -20.13 12.56 1.37
CA ILE A 88 -19.22 11.42 1.48
C ILE A 88 -19.50 10.40 0.38
N THR A 89 -20.77 10.13 0.10
CA THR A 89 -21.19 9.28 -1.02
C THR A 89 -20.63 9.83 -2.34
N LYS A 90 -20.72 11.15 -2.57
CA LYS A 90 -20.13 11.79 -3.75
C LYS A 90 -18.63 11.52 -3.86
N VAL A 91 -17.88 11.68 -2.77
CA VAL A 91 -16.45 11.36 -2.74
C VAL A 91 -16.19 9.90 -3.09
N TYR A 92 -16.97 8.95 -2.58
CA TYR A 92 -16.83 7.53 -2.97
C TYR A 92 -17.19 7.29 -4.43
N THR A 93 -18.20 7.95 -4.97
CA THR A 93 -18.55 7.87 -6.40
C THR A 93 -17.39 8.35 -7.27
N ASP A 94 -16.82 9.52 -6.95
CA ASP A 94 -15.69 10.08 -7.71
C ASP A 94 -14.46 9.16 -7.62
N LEU A 95 -14.19 8.61 -6.42
CA LEU A 95 -13.09 7.68 -6.16
C LEU A 95 -13.30 6.27 -6.73
N THR A 96 -14.53 5.93 -7.14
CA THR A 96 -14.85 4.65 -7.80
C THR A 96 -15.08 4.80 -9.30
N SER A 97 -14.71 5.95 -9.88
CA SER A 97 -14.71 6.16 -11.33
C SER A 97 -13.83 5.13 -12.03
N ARG A 98 -14.33 4.59 -13.15
CA ARG A 98 -13.65 3.53 -13.92
C ARG A 98 -12.26 3.96 -14.39
N ASP A 99 -12.12 5.23 -14.77
CA ASP A 99 -10.86 5.82 -15.21
C ASP A 99 -9.82 5.90 -14.09
N LEU A 100 -10.24 6.11 -12.84
CA LEU A 100 -9.35 6.10 -11.69
C LEU A 100 -8.98 4.66 -11.31
N LEU A 101 -9.98 3.77 -11.20
CA LEU A 101 -9.75 2.38 -10.78
C LEU A 101 -8.92 1.59 -11.79
N SER A 102 -9.07 1.86 -13.10
CA SER A 102 -8.26 1.22 -14.13
C SER A 102 -6.76 1.49 -13.97
N LYS A 103 -6.39 2.67 -13.45
CA LYS A 103 -4.99 3.01 -13.11
C LYS A 103 -4.52 2.27 -11.86
N CYS A 104 -5.42 1.98 -10.93
CA CYS A 104 -5.13 1.27 -9.69
C CYS A 104 -5.04 -0.26 -9.85
N LEU A 105 -5.63 -0.85 -10.91
CA LEU A 105 -5.67 -2.32 -11.12
C LEU A 105 -4.30 -2.99 -11.04
N LYS A 106 -3.27 -2.34 -11.58
CA LYS A 106 -1.90 -2.89 -11.61
C LYS A 106 -1.17 -2.76 -10.27
N GLY A 107 -1.79 -2.16 -9.25
CA GLY A 107 -1.19 -1.95 -7.92
C GLY A 107 0.10 -1.11 -7.95
N ARG A 108 0.32 -0.34 -9.02
CA ARG A 108 1.52 0.50 -9.16
C ARG A 108 1.40 1.74 -8.28
N THR A 109 2.52 2.18 -7.72
CA THR A 109 2.56 3.42 -6.96
C THR A 109 2.42 4.61 -7.89
N GLN A 110 1.77 5.68 -7.40
CA GLN A 110 1.48 6.89 -8.17
C GLN A 110 2.76 7.66 -8.58
N ASN A 111 3.91 7.36 -7.96
CA ASN A 111 5.15 8.10 -8.20
C ASN A 111 6.37 7.18 -8.37
N ALA A 112 6.56 6.70 -9.60
CA ALA A 112 7.78 5.99 -9.98
C ALA A 112 9.04 6.84 -9.72
N ASN A 113 8.95 8.15 -9.96
CA ASN A 113 10.08 9.07 -9.77
C ASN A 113 10.48 9.18 -8.29
N GLU A 114 9.54 9.23 -7.35
CA GLU A 114 9.84 9.20 -5.91
C GLU A 114 10.54 7.90 -5.50
N SER A 115 10.09 6.76 -6.04
CA SER A 115 10.70 5.47 -5.72
C SER A 115 12.14 5.36 -6.25
N LEU A 116 12.42 5.90 -7.44
CA LEU A 116 13.77 6.01 -8.00
C LEU A 116 14.61 6.99 -7.19
N HIS A 117 14.08 8.19 -6.93
CA HIS A 117 14.75 9.22 -6.14
C HIS A 117 15.13 8.71 -4.75
N SER A 118 14.25 7.96 -4.08
CA SER A 118 14.55 7.36 -2.79
C SER A 118 15.80 6.46 -2.84
N LYS A 119 15.90 5.60 -3.87
CA LYS A 119 17.10 4.75 -4.09
C LYS A 119 18.35 5.58 -4.40
N VAL A 120 18.24 6.64 -5.20
CA VAL A 120 19.36 7.55 -5.51
C VAL A 120 19.87 8.22 -4.23
N TRP A 121 18.97 8.75 -3.40
CA TRP A 121 19.34 9.48 -2.19
C TRP A 121 19.84 8.58 -1.05
N GLN A 122 19.51 7.29 -1.07
CA GLN A 122 20.15 6.31 -0.19
C GLN A 122 21.64 6.12 -0.50
N LYS A 123 22.03 6.18 -1.78
CA LYS A 123 23.43 6.05 -2.20
C LYS A 123 24.19 7.39 -2.17
N VAL A 124 23.52 8.50 -2.47
CA VAL A 124 24.07 9.86 -2.40
C VAL A 124 23.15 10.73 -1.55
N ALA A 125 23.48 10.88 -0.27
CA ALA A 125 22.66 11.67 0.65
C ALA A 125 22.60 13.15 0.22
N LYS A 126 21.39 13.73 0.15
CA LYS A 126 21.17 15.14 -0.27
C LYS A 126 21.90 16.17 0.58
N HIS A 127 22.12 15.87 1.86
CA HIS A 127 22.77 16.77 2.81
C HIS A 127 24.30 16.67 2.78
N LYS A 128 24.87 15.76 1.97
CA LYS A 128 26.32 15.63 1.80
C LYS A 128 26.70 16.09 0.41
N PHE A 129 27.75 16.90 0.33
CA PHE A 129 28.32 17.27 -0.95
C PHE A 129 28.85 16.02 -1.68
N ALA A 130 28.51 15.90 -2.95
CA ALA A 130 29.05 14.89 -3.85
C ALA A 130 29.36 15.55 -5.19
N GLY A 131 30.56 15.30 -5.73
CA GLY A 131 30.94 15.82 -7.03
C GLY A 131 30.03 15.29 -8.16
N LYS A 132 29.87 16.07 -9.23
CA LYS A 132 28.99 15.77 -10.38
C LYS A 132 29.22 14.36 -10.95
N CYS A 133 30.48 13.93 -11.08
CA CYS A 133 30.84 12.61 -11.58
C CYS A 133 30.23 11.48 -10.74
N ARG A 134 30.33 11.58 -9.40
CA ARG A 134 29.78 10.59 -8.47
C ARG A 134 28.26 10.54 -8.53
N VAL A 135 27.60 11.68 -8.65
CA VAL A 135 26.15 11.77 -8.79
C VAL A 135 25.68 11.09 -10.07
N ASN A 136 26.31 11.41 -11.22
CA ASN A 136 25.97 10.83 -12.52
C ASN A 136 26.15 9.31 -12.54
N TYR A 137 27.29 8.82 -12.04
CA TYR A 137 27.55 7.38 -11.94
C TYR A 137 26.50 6.68 -11.09
N THR A 138 26.17 7.24 -9.93
CA THR A 138 25.19 6.64 -9.03
C THR A 138 23.79 6.64 -9.66
N LEU A 139 23.43 7.70 -10.37
CA LEU A 139 22.15 7.80 -11.06
C LEU A 139 22.01 6.72 -12.15
N GLN A 140 23.04 6.51 -12.97
CA GLN A 140 23.05 5.47 -14.00
C GLN A 140 22.91 4.07 -13.40
N MET A 141 23.73 3.75 -12.40
CA MET A 141 23.69 2.47 -11.69
C MET A 141 22.32 2.21 -11.05
N VAL A 142 21.78 3.19 -10.31
CA VAL A 142 20.48 3.04 -9.65
C VAL A 142 19.34 2.92 -10.65
N THR A 143 19.43 3.60 -11.80
CA THR A 143 18.40 3.49 -12.86
C THR A 143 18.37 2.08 -13.46
N LEU A 144 19.53 1.49 -13.74
CA LEU A 144 19.64 0.11 -14.22
C LEU A 144 19.10 -0.89 -13.19
N GLU A 145 19.55 -0.79 -11.93
CA GLU A 145 19.08 -1.62 -10.83
C GLU A 145 17.57 -1.46 -10.59
N HIS A 146 17.02 -0.25 -10.76
CA HIS A 146 15.60 0.02 -10.54
C HIS A 146 14.71 -0.60 -11.63
N ASN A 147 15.16 -0.57 -12.88
CA ASN A 147 14.37 -1.02 -14.02
C ASN A 147 14.49 -2.52 -14.27
N ILE A 148 15.67 -3.10 -14.04
CA ILE A 148 16.02 -4.47 -14.47
C ILE A 148 16.36 -5.38 -13.27
N GLY A 149 16.67 -4.81 -12.10
CA GLY A 149 17.09 -5.57 -10.92
C GLY A 149 18.61 -5.66 -10.74
N PHE A 150 19.07 -6.04 -9.56
CA PHE A 150 20.47 -6.14 -9.18
C PHE A 150 21.19 -7.27 -9.92
N HIS A 151 20.53 -8.41 -10.10
CA HIS A 151 21.10 -9.56 -10.80
C HIS A 151 21.22 -9.28 -12.30
N ASP A 152 20.12 -8.89 -12.94
CA ASP A 152 20.06 -8.77 -14.40
C ASP A 152 20.72 -7.49 -14.92
N SER A 153 20.82 -6.43 -14.11
CA SER A 153 21.61 -5.25 -14.49
C SER A 153 23.10 -5.59 -14.67
N TYR A 154 23.61 -6.63 -14.00
CA TYR A 154 24.98 -7.16 -14.15
C TYR A 154 26.05 -6.06 -14.18
N PHE A 155 25.82 -4.96 -13.46
CA PHE A 155 26.55 -3.71 -13.69
C PHE A 155 28.04 -3.84 -13.34
N LEU A 156 28.34 -4.53 -12.24
CA LEU A 156 29.72 -4.82 -11.83
C LEU A 156 30.45 -5.70 -12.87
N GLY A 157 29.73 -6.62 -13.51
CA GLY A 157 30.29 -7.45 -14.57
C GLY A 157 30.61 -6.65 -15.83
N HIS A 158 29.75 -5.70 -16.22
CA HIS A 158 30.01 -4.77 -17.33
C HIS A 158 31.22 -3.85 -17.07
N LEU A 159 31.50 -3.54 -15.80
CA LEU A 159 32.68 -2.78 -15.38
C LEU A 159 33.97 -3.62 -15.30
N GLY A 160 33.92 -4.91 -15.67
CA GLY A 160 35.08 -5.80 -15.65
C GLY A 160 35.36 -6.43 -14.28
N PHE A 161 34.50 -6.22 -13.27
CA PHE A 161 34.62 -6.95 -12.01
C PHE A 161 34.04 -8.35 -12.20
N GLY A 162 34.92 -9.35 -12.26
CA GLY A 162 34.54 -10.75 -12.46
C GLY A 162 33.46 -11.23 -11.48
N MET A 163 32.58 -12.08 -12.00
CA MET A 163 31.43 -12.62 -11.29
C MET A 163 31.72 -14.04 -10.80
N SER A 164 31.79 -14.18 -9.48
CA SER A 164 31.82 -15.50 -8.85
C SER A 164 30.40 -15.99 -8.60
N PRO A 165 30.18 -17.32 -8.53
CA PRO A 165 28.87 -17.89 -8.19
C PRO A 165 28.28 -17.37 -6.87
N SER A 166 29.13 -17.03 -5.90
CA SER A 166 28.71 -16.43 -4.63
C SER A 166 28.16 -15.02 -4.82
N LYS A 167 28.77 -14.20 -5.69
CA LYS A 167 28.31 -12.83 -5.95
C LYS A 167 26.98 -12.82 -6.71
N SER A 168 26.79 -13.68 -7.72
CA SER A 168 25.51 -13.77 -8.43
C SER A 168 24.38 -14.21 -7.50
N SER A 169 24.64 -15.20 -6.64
CA SER A 169 23.70 -15.65 -5.62
C SER A 169 23.30 -14.51 -4.66
N ASN A 170 24.25 -13.68 -4.24
CA ASN A 170 23.97 -12.51 -3.41
C ASN A 170 23.11 -11.46 -4.12
N LEU A 171 23.33 -11.21 -5.41
CA LEU A 171 22.50 -10.28 -6.19
C LEU A 171 21.04 -10.76 -6.29
N VAL A 172 20.83 -12.07 -6.50
CA VAL A 172 19.48 -12.67 -6.47
C VAL A 172 18.81 -12.50 -5.10
N ILE A 173 19.57 -12.61 -4.01
CA ILE A 173 19.05 -12.39 -2.65
C ILE A 173 18.62 -10.93 -2.49
N LEU A 174 19.43 -9.98 -2.94
CA LEU A 174 19.10 -8.55 -2.89
C LEU A 174 17.85 -8.21 -3.70
N ASP A 175 17.67 -8.80 -4.88
CA ASP A 175 16.44 -8.66 -5.66
C ASP A 175 15.22 -9.18 -4.90
N LYS A 176 15.33 -10.39 -4.32
CA LYS A 176 14.27 -10.97 -3.47
C LYS A 176 13.96 -10.11 -2.25
N GLU A 177 14.96 -9.49 -1.63
CA GLU A 177 14.76 -8.58 -0.50
C GLU A 177 14.07 -7.28 -0.92
N CYS A 178 14.44 -6.72 -2.07
CA CYS A 178 13.77 -5.55 -2.65
C CYS A 178 12.29 -5.84 -2.94
N ASP A 179 11.99 -6.99 -3.55
CA ASP A 179 10.62 -7.46 -3.79
C ASP A 179 9.84 -7.68 -2.50
N ARG A 180 10.45 -8.32 -1.50
CA ARG A 180 9.84 -8.49 -0.17
C ARG A 180 9.56 -7.15 0.49
N SER A 181 10.49 -6.20 0.41
CA SER A 181 10.32 -4.85 0.96
C SER A 181 9.14 -4.13 0.30
N PHE A 182 9.04 -4.20 -1.04
CA PHE A 182 7.90 -3.68 -1.79
C PHE A 182 6.57 -4.34 -1.38
N ARG A 183 6.56 -5.67 -1.22
CA ARG A 183 5.39 -6.44 -0.73
C ARG A 183 5.03 -6.11 0.72
N ARG A 184 6.00 -5.82 1.58
CA ARG A 184 5.78 -5.39 2.97
C ARG A 184 5.21 -3.99 3.03
N SER A 185 5.71 -3.04 2.24
CA SER A 185 5.16 -1.69 2.16
C SER A 185 3.72 -1.67 1.64
N SER A 186 3.36 -2.60 0.75
CA SER A 186 1.98 -2.74 0.26
C SER A 186 1.04 -3.43 1.27
N THR A 187 1.55 -4.25 2.19
CA THR A 187 0.74 -4.98 3.18
C THR A 187 0.73 -4.34 4.59
N GLY A 188 1.75 -3.57 4.95
CA GLY A 188 2.03 -3.17 6.33
C GLY A 188 2.01 -1.67 6.59
N THR A 189 0.86 -1.11 6.90
CA THR A 189 0.79 0.17 7.62
C THR A 189 -0.19 0.08 8.78
N THR A 190 0.26 -0.44 9.92
CA THR A 190 -0.46 -0.19 11.19
C THR A 190 0.39 -0.22 12.46
N GLY A 191 1.45 -1.05 12.54
CA GLY A 191 2.21 -1.23 13.79
C GLY A 191 3.48 -0.36 13.93
N GLN A 192 4.45 -0.53 13.04
CA GLN A 192 5.80 0.04 13.23
C GLN A 192 5.89 1.54 12.91
N GLN A 193 5.13 2.04 11.92
CA GLN A 193 5.08 3.47 11.61
C GLN A 193 4.52 4.31 12.78
N LYS A 194 3.60 3.77 13.60
CA LYS A 194 3.05 4.47 14.78
C LYS A 194 4.07 4.60 15.93
N ARG A 195 4.97 3.63 16.12
CA ARG A 195 6.01 3.69 17.17
C ARG A 195 7.07 4.75 16.83
N LYS A 196 7.58 4.76 15.59
CA LYS A 196 8.51 5.80 15.12
C LYS A 196 7.92 7.22 15.16
N ARG A 197 6.60 7.37 14.95
CA ARG A 197 5.91 8.67 15.02
C ARG A 197 5.79 9.24 16.44
N LYS A 198 5.89 8.40 17.47
CA LYS A 198 5.94 8.83 18.88
C LYS A 198 7.36 9.20 19.33
N GLU A 199 8.37 8.58 18.75
CA GLU A 199 9.78 8.77 19.12
C GLU A 199 10.44 9.94 18.38
N GLY A 200 9.98 10.31 17.18
CA GLY A 200 10.60 11.36 16.34
C GLY A 200 10.01 12.78 16.45
N LYS A 201 9.36 13.15 17.56
CA LYS A 201 8.75 14.50 17.69
C LYS A 201 9.75 15.63 18.03
N ASP A 202 11.01 15.31 18.31
CA ASP A 202 12.02 16.30 18.72
C ASP A 202 13.01 16.76 17.64
N GLU A 203 12.92 16.27 16.40
CA GLU A 203 13.78 16.79 15.32
C GLU A 203 12.97 17.19 14.09
N SER A 204 12.97 18.50 13.84
CA SER A 204 12.48 19.15 12.64
C SER A 204 13.33 18.75 11.42
N ALA A 205 13.06 17.57 10.86
CA ALA A 205 13.56 17.16 9.55
C ALA A 205 12.38 16.85 8.61
N TYR A 206 12.33 17.58 7.51
CA TYR A 206 11.33 17.46 6.45
C TYR A 206 11.21 16.01 5.94
N GLY A 207 10.11 15.35 6.31
CA GLY A 207 9.82 13.97 5.95
C GLY A 207 9.26 13.84 4.53
N ALA A 208 10.15 13.79 3.54
CA ALA A 208 9.78 13.33 2.20
C ALA A 208 9.65 11.80 2.21
N GLY A 209 8.47 11.27 1.88
CA GLY A 209 8.26 9.84 1.58
C GLY A 209 7.62 8.99 2.68
N VAL A 210 6.62 9.50 3.40
CA VAL A 210 5.80 8.67 4.30
C VAL A 210 4.45 8.38 3.66
N PHE A 211 4.41 7.37 2.78
CA PHE A 211 3.20 6.68 2.36
C PHE A 211 3.30 5.19 2.74
#